data_AF-A0A482EAF3-F1
#
_entry.id   AF-A0A482EAF3-F1
#
_cell.length_a   1.000
_cell.length_b   1.000
_cell.length_c   1.000
_cell.angle_alpha   90.00
_cell.angle_beta   90.00
_cell.angle_gamma   90.00
#
_symmetry.space_group_name_H-M   'P 1'
#
loop_
_entity.id
_entity.type
_entity.pdbx_description
1 polymer ?
#
loop_
_entity_poly.entity_id
_entity_poly.type
_entity_poly.pdbx_seq_one_letter_code
_entity_poly.pdbx_strand_id
1 'polypeptide(L)'
;MTDGDGTFSIVYQNGKWSLAYKIALSRYNLRALFYIKKQLGVGSVTKDNTKGQFFIRDRKKLESVIFPIFDKYPLLTSKQFNYLKLKQAFYVLEDSSLTKDEKDKKLFALKTQSIPDNYISPSWNKTQLPLKSISDLTGIMTKPWLVGFIEAEGSFYLVSKDSTRIVHGFGITQKLDSVVLEGIRLILHISTAVNFKSKYNHYILDTTNSRAVENIIQYFRNTMKGMKSVEYRIWARSYGKYKGDYLKLSETRNILRKLKTKLLEISDFS
;
A
#
# COMPACT_ATOMS: atom_id res chain seq x y z
N MET A 1 -0.75 2.85 4.06
CA MET A 1 0.59 2.55 3.52
C MET A 1 1.03 1.14 3.86
N THR A 2 0.90 0.67 5.11
CA THR A 2 1.14 -0.75 5.45
C THR A 2 0.32 -1.72 4.58
N ASP A 3 -0.95 -1.42 4.31
CA ASP A 3 -1.78 -2.21 3.40
C ASP A 3 -1.23 -2.32 1.96
N GLY A 4 -0.38 -1.38 1.52
CA GLY A 4 0.33 -1.49 0.24
C GLY A 4 1.71 -2.13 0.38
N ASP A 5 2.65 -1.39 0.97
CA ASP A 5 4.08 -1.76 1.02
C ASP A 5 4.56 -2.40 2.33
N GLY A 6 3.67 -2.62 3.28
CA GLY A 6 4.02 -3.20 4.58
C GLY A 6 4.15 -4.72 4.55
N THR A 7 5.02 -5.26 5.39
CA THR A 7 5.27 -6.69 5.53
C THR A 7 5.43 -7.08 7.01
N PHE A 8 4.77 -8.17 7.39
CA PHE A 8 4.95 -8.85 8.68
C PHE A 8 5.64 -10.18 8.41
N SER A 9 6.75 -10.46 9.07
CA SER A 9 7.61 -11.61 8.77
C SER A 9 7.95 -12.44 10.00
N ILE A 10 7.82 -13.75 9.86
CA ILE A 10 8.32 -14.77 10.81
C ILE A 10 9.45 -15.51 10.10
N VAL A 11 10.68 -15.37 10.59
CA VAL A 11 11.89 -15.93 9.98
C VAL A 11 12.56 -16.87 10.96
N TYR A 12 13.00 -18.03 10.49
CA TYR A 12 13.84 -18.95 11.23
C TYR A 12 15.20 -19.02 10.53
N GLN A 13 16.28 -18.68 11.25
CA GLN A 13 17.64 -18.68 10.72
C GLN A 13 18.62 -19.01 11.84
N ASN A 14 19.60 -19.88 11.55
CA ASN A 14 20.67 -20.26 12.49
C ASN A 14 20.14 -20.69 13.88
N GLY A 15 19.07 -21.50 13.89
CA GLY A 15 18.46 -22.00 15.13
C GLY A 15 17.67 -20.97 15.93
N LYS A 16 17.38 -19.79 15.36
CA LYS A 16 16.71 -18.68 16.05
C LYS A 16 15.53 -18.14 15.25
N TRP A 17 14.46 -17.81 15.96
CA TRP A 17 13.29 -17.12 15.42
C TRP A 17 13.47 -15.60 15.47
N SER A 18 13.07 -14.93 14.39
CA SER A 18 13.03 -13.48 14.28
C SER A 18 11.66 -13.03 13.77
N LEU A 19 11.07 -12.10 14.50
CA LEU A 19 9.84 -11.41 14.11
C LEU A 19 10.20 -10.04 13.57
N ALA A 20 9.58 -9.63 12.48
CA ALA A 20 9.84 -8.32 11.92
C ALA A 20 8.59 -7.67 11.33
N TYR A 21 8.43 -6.38 11.60
CA TYR A 21 7.60 -5.47 10.82
C TYR A 21 8.49 -4.63 9.91
N LYS A 22 8.12 -4.52 8.63
CA LYS A 22 8.91 -3.81 7.62
C LYS A 22 8.00 -2.99 6.71
N ILE A 23 8.53 -1.87 6.22
CA ILE A 23 8.02 -1.18 5.04
C ILE A 23 9.21 -0.95 4.13
N ALA A 24 9.16 -1.50 2.92
CA ALA A 24 10.18 -1.31 1.90
C ALA A 24 9.63 -0.39 0.81
N LEU A 25 10.36 0.66 0.46
CA LEU A 25 9.98 1.60 -0.59
C LEU A 25 11.18 1.81 -1.52
N SER A 26 10.94 2.21 -2.75
CA SER A 26 12.01 2.73 -3.62
C SER A 26 12.81 3.82 -2.88
N ARG A 27 14.12 3.90 -3.15
CA ARG A 27 15.03 4.88 -2.51
C ARG A 27 14.55 6.33 -2.71
N TYR A 28 13.84 6.60 -3.81
CA TYR A 28 13.21 7.88 -4.04
C TYR A 28 12.18 8.27 -2.96
N ASN A 29 11.47 7.29 -2.39
CA ASN A 29 10.50 7.45 -1.31
C ASN A 29 11.12 7.34 0.10
N LEU A 30 12.45 7.42 0.24
CA LEU A 30 13.14 7.30 1.53
C LEU A 30 12.67 8.33 2.58
N ARG A 31 12.21 9.51 2.14
CA ARG A 31 11.62 10.53 3.03
C ARG A 31 10.39 10.02 3.79
N ALA A 32 9.56 9.18 3.16
CA ALA A 32 8.41 8.56 3.81
C ALA A 32 8.86 7.60 4.93
N LEU A 33 9.93 6.83 4.71
CA LEU A 33 10.48 5.92 5.73
C LEU A 33 11.01 6.67 6.95
N PHE A 34 11.72 7.78 6.74
CA PHE A 34 12.18 8.63 7.85
C PHE A 34 11.01 9.32 8.57
N TYR A 35 9.97 9.73 7.84
CA TYR A 35 8.76 10.27 8.45
C TYR A 35 8.10 9.23 9.37
N ILE A 36 7.94 7.98 8.93
CA ILE A 36 7.39 6.90 9.76
C ILE A 36 8.24 6.66 11.00
N LYS A 37 9.57 6.55 10.83
CA LYS A 37 10.49 6.39 11.97
C LYS A 37 10.31 7.50 12.98
N LYS A 38 10.19 8.76 12.53
CA LYS A 38 9.96 9.92 13.40
C LYS A 38 8.61 9.82 14.11
N GLN A 39 7.54 9.44 13.42
CA GLN A 39 6.20 9.32 14.01
C GLN A 39 6.10 8.17 15.03
N LEU A 40 6.75 7.04 14.76
CA LEU A 40 6.72 5.89 15.66
C LEU A 40 7.71 6.00 16.82
N GLY A 41 8.74 6.84 16.71
CA GLY A 41 9.81 6.98 17.71
C GLY A 41 10.71 5.74 17.87
N VAL A 42 10.47 4.69 17.09
CA VAL A 42 11.19 3.40 17.14
C VAL A 42 11.51 2.88 15.75
N GLY A 43 12.38 1.88 15.70
CA GLY A 43 12.78 1.20 14.47
C GLY A 43 13.97 1.85 13.77
N SER A 44 14.41 1.18 12.71
CA SER A 44 15.61 1.53 11.96
C SER A 44 15.29 1.67 10.48
N VAL A 45 16.06 2.52 9.80
CA VAL A 45 15.99 2.68 8.34
C VAL A 45 17.31 2.26 7.76
N THR A 46 17.29 1.29 6.85
CA THR A 46 18.42 0.94 5.98
C THR A 46 18.10 1.35 4.56
N LYS A 47 19.13 1.55 3.75
CA LYS A 47 19.00 1.87 2.32
C LYS A 47 20.11 1.17 1.55
N ASP A 48 19.78 0.69 0.37
CA ASP A 48 20.72 0.26 -0.65
C ASP A 48 20.61 1.22 -1.85
N ASN A 49 21.16 0.83 -3.00
CA ASN A 49 21.10 1.64 -4.21
C ASN A 49 19.66 1.84 -4.70
N THR A 50 18.82 0.81 -4.70
CA THR A 50 17.49 0.83 -5.32
C THR A 50 16.36 1.15 -4.35
N LYS A 51 16.47 0.74 -3.09
CA LYS A 51 15.39 0.79 -2.09
C LYS A 51 15.85 1.24 -0.71
N GLY A 52 14.89 1.74 0.05
CA GLY A 52 14.99 1.93 1.49
C GLY A 52 14.06 0.94 2.20
N GLN A 53 14.40 0.58 3.43
CA GLN A 53 13.56 -0.24 4.29
C GLN A 53 13.52 0.35 5.70
N PHE A 54 12.31 0.68 6.16
CA PHE A 54 12.04 0.83 7.59
C PHE A 54 11.76 -0.54 8.19
N PHE A 55 12.30 -0.84 9.36
CA PHE A 55 12.00 -2.09 10.05
C PHE A 55 12.08 -2.00 11.57
N ILE A 56 11.33 -2.89 12.21
CA ILE A 56 11.37 -3.17 13.64
C ILE A 56 11.50 -4.69 13.81
N ARG A 57 12.58 -5.13 14.47
CA ARG A 57 12.84 -6.54 14.81
C ARG A 57 12.84 -6.82 16.31
N ASP A 58 12.94 -5.77 17.12
CA ASP A 58 12.90 -5.87 18.57
C ASP A 58 11.48 -6.27 19.00
N ARG A 59 11.37 -7.42 19.68
CA ARG A 59 10.09 -7.99 20.12
C ARG A 59 9.34 -7.07 21.10
N LYS A 60 10.04 -6.41 22.02
CA LYS A 60 9.44 -5.47 22.97
C LYS A 60 8.89 -4.24 22.25
N LYS A 61 9.57 -3.76 21.20
CA LYS A 61 9.06 -2.65 20.37
C LYS A 61 7.91 -3.06 19.45
N LEU A 62 7.87 -4.32 18.98
CA LEU A 62 6.70 -4.84 18.26
C LEU A 62 5.47 -4.85 19.17
N GLU A 63 5.62 -5.37 20.39
CA GLU A 63 4.55 -5.43 21.39
C GLU A 63 4.06 -4.05 21.83
N SER A 64 4.97 -3.15 22.21
CA SER A 64 4.61 -1.84 22.78
C SER A 64 4.15 -0.81 21.74
N VAL A 65 4.49 -0.98 20.46
CA VAL A 65 4.19 0.03 19.42
C VAL A 65 3.38 -0.54 18.26
N ILE A 66 3.80 -1.67 17.67
CA ILE A 66 3.20 -2.17 16.43
C ILE A 66 1.85 -2.84 16.67
N PHE A 67 1.74 -3.72 17.67
CA PHE A 67 0.47 -4.40 17.94
C PHE A 67 -0.65 -3.43 18.37
N PRO A 68 -0.43 -2.46 19.27
CA PRO A 68 -1.46 -1.48 19.64
C PRO A 68 -1.99 -0.68 18.44
N ILE A 69 -1.13 -0.35 17.47
CA ILE A 69 -1.54 0.36 16.27
C ILE A 69 -2.48 -0.51 15.42
N PHE A 70 -2.10 -1.75 15.13
CA PHE A 70 -2.89 -2.61 14.22
C PHE A 70 -4.05 -3.33 14.92
N ASP A 71 -4.09 -3.37 16.25
CA ASP A 71 -5.29 -3.73 17.02
C ASP A 71 -6.33 -2.61 16.97
N LYS A 72 -5.89 -1.35 17.11
CA LYS A 72 -6.78 -0.18 17.05
C LYS A 72 -7.20 0.17 15.61
N TYR A 73 -6.30 -0.02 14.65
CA TYR A 73 -6.51 0.27 13.23
C TYR A 73 -6.17 -0.98 12.39
N PRO A 74 -7.07 -1.98 12.36
CA PRO A 74 -6.85 -3.20 11.61
C PRO A 74 -6.66 -2.95 10.11
N LEU A 75 -5.87 -3.80 9.47
CA LEU A 75 -5.59 -3.71 8.04
C LEU A 75 -6.83 -4.10 7.23
N LEU A 76 -6.99 -3.51 6.04
CA LEU A 76 -8.15 -3.79 5.17
C LEU A 76 -7.85 -4.86 4.11
N THR A 77 -6.58 -5.21 3.91
CA THR A 77 -6.14 -6.22 2.95
C THR A 77 -5.88 -7.57 3.61
N SER A 78 -5.55 -8.56 2.78
CA SER A 78 -5.04 -9.87 3.17
C SER A 78 -3.79 -9.80 4.06
N LYS A 79 -3.11 -8.64 4.15
CA LYS A 79 -2.02 -8.44 5.11
C LYS A 79 -2.48 -8.51 6.57
N GLN A 80 -3.76 -8.35 6.87
CA GLN A 80 -4.30 -8.58 8.21
C GLN A 80 -4.02 -10.01 8.70
N PHE A 81 -4.07 -11.00 7.81
CA PHE A 81 -3.72 -12.38 8.13
C PHE A 81 -2.25 -12.50 8.59
N ASN A 82 -1.34 -11.87 7.87
CA ASN A 82 0.09 -11.89 8.20
C ASN A 82 0.40 -11.16 9.51
N TYR A 83 -0.32 -10.07 9.79
CA TYR A 83 -0.26 -9.37 11.07
C TYR A 83 -0.68 -10.30 12.23
N LEU A 84 -1.84 -10.96 12.11
CA LEU A 84 -2.35 -11.86 13.14
C LEU A 84 -1.39 -13.05 13.37
N LYS A 85 -0.82 -13.62 12.31
CA LYS A 85 0.21 -14.65 12.41
C LYS A 85 1.45 -14.16 13.15
N LEU A 86 1.95 -12.96 12.85
CA LEU A 86 3.10 -12.38 13.55
C LEU A 86 2.80 -12.20 15.04
N LYS A 87 1.60 -11.72 15.38
CA LYS A 87 1.16 -11.52 16.76
C LYS A 87 1.04 -12.86 17.53
N GLN A 88 0.49 -13.89 16.90
CA GLN A 88 0.45 -15.25 17.46
C GLN A 88 1.87 -15.80 17.68
N ALA A 89 2.76 -15.64 16.70
CA ALA A 89 4.14 -16.07 16.81
C ALA A 89 4.89 -15.34 17.96
N PHE A 90 4.58 -14.07 18.19
CA PHE A 90 5.11 -13.33 19.34
C PHE A 90 4.70 -14.00 20.66
N TYR A 91 3.40 -14.26 20.86
CA TYR A 91 2.95 -14.87 22.11
C TYR A 91 3.52 -16.27 22.34
N VAL A 92 3.69 -17.08 21.29
CA VAL A 92 4.39 -18.38 21.40
C VAL A 92 5.83 -18.19 21.89
N LEU A 93 6.53 -17.17 21.41
CA LEU A 93 7.92 -16.91 21.80
C LEU A 93 8.04 -16.36 23.23
N GLU A 94 7.09 -15.56 23.69
CA GLU A 94 7.07 -15.00 25.06
C GLU A 94 6.53 -15.96 26.12
N ASP A 95 5.81 -17.02 25.72
CA ASP A 95 5.25 -18.00 26.64
C ASP A 95 6.36 -18.77 27.38
N SER A 96 6.51 -18.53 28.68
CA SER A 96 7.52 -19.18 29.51
C SER A 96 7.19 -20.63 29.86
N SER A 97 5.95 -21.08 29.68
CA SER A 97 5.58 -22.47 29.97
C SER A 97 5.96 -23.43 28.85
N LEU A 98 6.32 -22.93 27.67
CA LEU A 98 6.71 -23.76 26.52
C LEU A 98 8.21 -23.96 26.47
N THR A 99 8.62 -25.21 26.26
CA THR A 99 9.98 -25.59 25.90
C THR A 99 10.35 -25.05 24.50
N LYS A 100 11.65 -25.06 24.19
CA LYS A 100 12.14 -24.66 22.88
C LYS A 100 11.51 -25.49 21.75
N ASP A 101 11.45 -26.81 21.92
CA ASP A 101 10.93 -27.72 20.90
C ASP A 101 9.43 -27.52 20.66
N GLU A 102 8.66 -27.24 21.71
CA GLU A 102 7.24 -26.91 21.59
C GLU A 102 7.02 -25.58 20.85
N LYS A 103 7.85 -24.57 21.15
CA LYS A 103 7.83 -23.28 20.43
C LYS A 103 8.16 -23.48 18.96
N ASP A 104 9.22 -24.23 18.66
CA ASP A 104 9.64 -24.51 17.28
C ASP A 104 8.52 -25.22 16.52
N LYS A 105 7.91 -26.27 17.10
CA LYS A 105 6.77 -26.99 16.49
C LYS A 105 5.61 -26.05 16.15
N LYS A 106 5.19 -25.20 17.11
CA LYS A 106 4.09 -24.23 16.91
C LYS A 106 4.44 -23.17 15.85
N LEU A 107 5.66 -22.63 15.87
CA LEU A 107 6.09 -21.59 14.95
C LEU A 107 6.30 -22.10 13.52
N PHE A 108 6.79 -23.32 13.35
CA PHE A 108 6.84 -23.96 12.03
C PHE A 108 5.43 -24.17 11.46
N ALA A 109 4.50 -24.68 12.26
CA ALA A 109 3.10 -24.83 11.85
C ALA A 109 2.47 -23.47 11.46
N LEU A 110 2.70 -22.42 12.26
CA LEU A 110 2.25 -21.07 11.90
C LEU A 110 2.91 -20.58 10.60
N LYS A 111 4.21 -20.79 10.42
CA LYS A 111 4.93 -20.31 9.24
C LYS A 111 4.39 -20.92 7.94
N THR A 112 3.97 -22.19 7.95
CA THR A 112 3.47 -22.91 6.76
C THR A 112 2.01 -22.60 6.41
N GLN A 113 1.23 -21.99 7.31
CA GLN A 113 -0.15 -21.60 7.00
C GLN A 113 -0.22 -20.63 5.81
N SER A 114 -0.93 -21.04 4.76
CA SER A 114 -1.31 -20.16 3.66
C SER A 114 -2.52 -19.30 4.03
N ILE A 115 -2.66 -18.18 3.32
CA ILE A 115 -3.91 -17.40 3.38
C ILE A 115 -5.03 -18.28 2.82
N PRO A 116 -6.18 -18.42 3.51
CA PRO A 116 -7.32 -19.17 3.00
C PRO A 116 -7.83 -18.62 1.66
N ASP A 117 -8.38 -19.50 0.83
CA ASP A 117 -9.07 -19.07 -0.38
C ASP A 117 -10.22 -18.12 -0.03
N ASN A 118 -10.35 -17.04 -0.80
CA ASN A 118 -11.32 -15.96 -0.56
C ASN A 118 -11.20 -15.27 0.79
N TYR A 119 -10.01 -15.25 1.40
CA TYR A 119 -9.79 -14.48 2.62
C TYR A 119 -10.17 -13.00 2.42
N ILE A 120 -10.98 -12.49 3.33
CA ILE A 120 -11.31 -11.07 3.45
C ILE A 120 -10.93 -10.65 4.87
N SER A 121 -10.28 -9.48 4.99
CA SER A 121 -9.94 -8.95 6.30
C SER A 121 -11.19 -8.82 7.18
N PRO A 122 -11.16 -9.25 8.46
CA PRO A 122 -12.28 -9.09 9.40
C PRO A 122 -12.77 -7.65 9.56
N SER A 123 -11.97 -6.66 9.17
CA SER A 123 -12.36 -5.25 9.10
C SER A 123 -13.62 -5.01 8.27
N TRP A 124 -13.88 -5.88 7.28
CA TRP A 124 -15.05 -5.81 6.40
C TRP A 124 -16.32 -6.43 7.00
N ASN A 125 -16.23 -7.15 8.13
CA ASN A 125 -17.41 -7.73 8.80
C ASN A 125 -18.37 -6.67 9.36
N LYS A 126 -17.95 -5.40 9.38
CA LYS A 126 -18.76 -4.25 9.80
C LYS A 126 -19.76 -3.79 8.73
N THR A 127 -19.71 -4.38 7.54
CA THR A 127 -20.61 -4.05 6.43
C THR A 127 -21.04 -5.30 5.68
N GLN A 128 -22.11 -5.18 4.89
CA GLN A 128 -22.55 -6.24 4.00
C GLN A 128 -21.85 -6.13 2.64
N LEU A 129 -21.45 -7.27 2.08
CA LEU A 129 -20.91 -7.37 0.73
C LEU A 129 -22.00 -7.89 -0.24
N PRO A 130 -21.99 -7.49 -1.52
CA PRO A 130 -21.10 -6.51 -2.14
C PRO A 130 -21.41 -5.07 -1.68
N LEU A 131 -20.39 -4.22 -1.69
CA LEU A 131 -20.52 -2.79 -1.36
C LEU A 131 -21.46 -2.09 -2.36
N LYS A 132 -22.42 -1.33 -1.86
CA LYS A 132 -23.45 -0.65 -2.67
C LYS A 132 -23.24 0.86 -2.68
N SER A 133 -22.74 1.45 -1.60
CA SER A 133 -22.60 2.90 -1.49
C SER A 133 -21.48 3.33 -0.54
N ILE A 134 -21.22 4.63 -0.48
CA ILE A 134 -20.19 5.20 0.40
C ILE A 134 -20.52 4.96 1.88
N SER A 135 -21.79 4.83 2.28
CA SER A 135 -22.16 4.58 3.68
C SER A 135 -21.59 3.26 4.19
N ASP A 136 -21.46 2.25 3.31
CA ASP A 136 -20.92 0.92 3.62
C ASP A 136 -19.43 0.96 4.03
N LEU A 137 -18.76 2.09 3.80
CA LEU A 137 -17.33 2.30 4.10
C LEU A 137 -17.12 3.11 5.37
N THR A 138 -18.19 3.62 5.97
CA THR A 138 -18.15 4.45 7.18
C THR A 138 -17.52 3.66 8.32
N GLY A 139 -16.46 4.19 8.93
CA GLY A 139 -15.73 3.51 10.01
C GLY A 139 -14.86 2.32 9.56
N ILE A 140 -14.79 2.03 8.26
CA ILE A 140 -13.91 1.01 7.68
C ILE A 140 -12.76 1.66 6.91
N MET A 141 -13.06 2.40 5.84
CA MET A 141 -12.06 3.01 4.95
C MET A 141 -11.97 4.51 5.21
N THR A 142 -11.12 4.89 6.17
CA THR A 142 -10.92 6.30 6.52
C THR A 142 -10.10 7.05 5.46
N LYS A 143 -10.26 8.38 5.40
CA LYS A 143 -9.45 9.22 4.50
C LYS A 143 -7.94 9.07 4.72
N PRO A 144 -7.40 9.09 5.95
CA PRO A 144 -5.97 8.84 6.18
C PRO A 144 -5.51 7.46 5.69
N TRP A 145 -6.32 6.41 5.88
CA TRP A 145 -6.02 5.08 5.35
C TRP A 145 -5.91 5.12 3.83
N LEU A 146 -6.90 5.70 3.15
CA LEU A 146 -6.92 5.79 1.69
C LEU A 146 -5.74 6.59 1.15
N VAL A 147 -5.44 7.76 1.75
CA VAL A 147 -4.26 8.55 1.39
C VAL A 147 -3.01 7.69 1.47
N GLY A 148 -2.79 7.02 2.59
CA GLY A 148 -1.61 6.17 2.77
C GLY A 148 -1.58 4.95 1.84
N PHE A 149 -2.74 4.42 1.44
CA PHE A 149 -2.82 3.32 0.48
C PHE A 149 -2.48 3.80 -0.95
N ILE A 150 -3.02 4.95 -1.37
CA ILE A 150 -2.68 5.56 -2.67
C ILE A 150 -1.22 6.02 -2.74
N GLU A 151 -0.61 6.44 -1.63
CA GLU A 151 0.82 6.73 -1.61
C GLU A 151 1.70 5.52 -1.96
N ALA A 152 1.22 4.30 -1.65
CA ALA A 152 1.89 3.04 -1.98
C ALA A 152 1.48 2.52 -3.37
N GLU A 153 0.18 2.28 -3.58
CA GLU A 153 -0.35 1.52 -4.72
C GLU A 153 -0.91 2.40 -5.85
N GLY A 154 -1.07 3.70 -5.61
CA GLY A 154 -1.71 4.62 -6.55
C GLY A 154 -0.80 5.02 -7.70
N SER A 155 -1.36 5.08 -8.91
CA SER A 155 -0.67 5.55 -10.11
C SER A 155 -1.37 6.77 -10.70
N PHE A 156 -0.72 7.93 -10.64
CA PHE A 156 -1.09 9.12 -11.39
C PHE A 156 -0.29 9.15 -12.69
N TYR A 157 -0.97 9.26 -13.83
CA TYR A 157 -0.31 9.18 -15.13
C TYR A 157 -1.00 10.02 -16.21
N LEU A 158 -0.27 10.24 -17.30
CA LEU A 158 -0.74 10.87 -18.54
C LEU A 158 -0.64 9.84 -19.66
N VAL A 159 -1.73 9.60 -20.38
CA VAL A 159 -1.83 8.56 -21.41
C VAL A 159 -2.26 9.15 -22.75
N SER A 160 -1.62 8.72 -23.83
CA SER A 160 -2.05 9.06 -25.18
C SER A 160 -3.31 8.27 -25.52
N LYS A 161 -4.35 8.93 -26.00
CA LYS A 161 -5.54 8.27 -26.55
C LYS A 161 -5.46 8.12 -28.07
N ASP A 162 -4.72 9.01 -28.71
CA ASP A 162 -4.42 9.04 -30.13
C ASP A 162 -3.13 9.87 -30.35
N SER A 163 -2.78 10.12 -31.61
CA SER A 163 -1.57 10.88 -31.99
C SER A 163 -1.56 12.32 -31.49
N THR A 164 -2.75 12.90 -31.25
CA THR A 164 -2.95 14.33 -30.94
C THR A 164 -3.51 14.57 -29.54
N ARG A 165 -3.85 13.52 -28.79
CA ARG A 165 -4.55 13.65 -27.51
C ARG A 165 -3.86 12.89 -26.40
N ILE A 166 -3.51 13.62 -25.35
CA ILE A 166 -3.07 13.08 -24.06
C ILE A 166 -4.10 13.46 -23.01
N VAL A 167 -4.44 12.51 -22.14
CA VAL A 167 -5.36 12.71 -21.02
C VAL A 167 -4.78 12.23 -19.71
N HIS A 168 -5.34 12.75 -18.62
CA HIS A 168 -5.03 12.32 -17.27
C HIS A 168 -5.72 11.00 -16.95
N GLY A 169 -4.95 10.09 -16.36
CA GLY A 169 -5.46 8.84 -15.83
C GLY A 169 -5.01 8.61 -14.40
N PHE A 170 -5.81 7.79 -13.72
CA PHE A 170 -5.53 7.27 -12.40
C PHE A 170 -5.83 5.78 -12.38
N GLY A 171 -4.92 5.00 -11.80
CA GLY A 171 -5.04 3.56 -11.74
C GLY A 171 -4.49 2.98 -10.43
N ILE A 172 -5.06 1.85 -10.03
CA ILE A 172 -4.64 1.03 -8.91
C ILE A 172 -4.74 -0.42 -9.32
N THR A 173 -3.74 -1.22 -8.96
CA THR A 173 -3.74 -2.67 -9.13
C THR A 173 -3.62 -3.33 -7.77
N GLN A 174 -4.36 -4.41 -7.53
CA GLN A 174 -4.28 -5.15 -6.27
C GLN A 174 -4.50 -6.65 -6.50
N LYS A 175 -3.75 -7.50 -5.79
CA LYS A 175 -3.98 -8.96 -5.76
C LYS A 175 -4.94 -9.30 -4.62
N LEU A 176 -5.77 -10.33 -4.81
CA LEU A 176 -6.72 -10.88 -3.82
C LEU A 176 -7.84 -9.92 -3.38
N ASP A 177 -7.49 -8.74 -2.87
CA ASP A 177 -8.38 -7.85 -2.11
C ASP A 177 -9.25 -6.94 -3.00
N SER A 178 -10.07 -7.52 -3.88
CA SER A 178 -10.95 -6.76 -4.79
C SER A 178 -11.90 -5.80 -4.07
N VAL A 179 -12.37 -6.17 -2.88
CA VAL A 179 -13.23 -5.36 -2.02
C VAL A 179 -12.60 -4.00 -1.67
N VAL A 180 -11.27 -3.94 -1.55
CA VAL A 180 -10.55 -2.67 -1.35
C VAL A 180 -10.72 -1.77 -2.56
N LEU A 181 -10.55 -2.31 -3.78
CA LEU A 181 -10.72 -1.51 -5.00
C LEU A 181 -12.17 -1.08 -5.20
N GLU A 182 -13.16 -1.91 -4.85
CA GLU A 182 -14.57 -1.52 -4.89
C GLU A 182 -14.86 -0.37 -3.91
N GLY A 183 -14.31 -0.42 -2.68
CA GLY A 183 -14.42 0.68 -1.74
C GLY A 183 -13.81 1.99 -2.27
N ILE A 184 -12.63 1.90 -2.89
CA ILE A 184 -11.98 3.06 -3.50
C ILE A 184 -12.77 3.62 -4.68
N ARG A 185 -13.34 2.73 -5.50
CA ARG A 185 -14.22 3.10 -6.63
C ARG A 185 -15.39 3.96 -6.14
N LEU A 186 -16.05 3.54 -5.06
CA LEU A 186 -17.17 4.28 -4.47
C LEU A 186 -16.73 5.63 -3.89
N ILE A 187 -15.67 5.67 -3.07
CA ILE A 187 -15.19 6.92 -2.43
C ILE A 187 -14.75 7.97 -3.46
N LEU A 188 -14.08 7.54 -4.53
CA LEU A 188 -13.57 8.44 -5.56
C LEU A 188 -14.58 8.69 -6.70
N HIS A 189 -15.80 8.15 -6.58
CA HIS A 189 -16.86 8.23 -7.59
C HIS A 189 -16.38 7.81 -9.00
N ILE A 190 -15.64 6.70 -9.06
CA ILE A 190 -15.15 6.12 -10.33
C ILE A 190 -16.26 5.22 -10.89
N SER A 191 -16.75 5.53 -12.09
CA SER A 191 -17.82 4.75 -12.71
C SER A 191 -17.35 3.40 -13.26
N THR A 192 -16.08 3.30 -13.67
CA THR A 192 -15.50 2.07 -14.19
C THR A 192 -15.49 0.98 -13.12
N ALA A 193 -16.05 -0.20 -13.44
CA ALA A 193 -16.01 -1.36 -12.55
C ALA A 193 -14.58 -1.86 -12.28
N VAL A 194 -14.38 -2.54 -11.15
CA VAL A 194 -13.13 -3.25 -10.90
C VAL A 194 -13.06 -4.47 -11.80
N ASN A 195 -11.94 -4.65 -12.50
CA ASN A 195 -11.76 -5.73 -13.47
C ASN A 195 -10.66 -6.68 -13.03
N PHE A 196 -10.92 -7.99 -13.06
CA PHE A 196 -9.88 -9.00 -12.88
C PHE A 196 -9.11 -9.22 -14.20
N LYS A 197 -7.78 -9.20 -14.13
CA LYS A 197 -6.89 -9.50 -15.25
C LYS A 197 -6.22 -10.85 -15.03
N SER A 198 -6.79 -11.89 -15.63
CA SER A 198 -6.32 -13.28 -15.54
C SER A 198 -4.82 -13.43 -15.85
N LYS A 199 -4.34 -12.77 -16.92
CA LYS A 199 -2.92 -12.80 -17.35
C LYS A 199 -1.93 -12.46 -16.23
N TYR A 200 -2.31 -11.59 -15.31
CA TYR A 200 -1.41 -11.06 -14.27
C TYR A 200 -1.88 -11.39 -12.85
N ASN A 201 -2.99 -12.12 -12.72
CA ASN A 201 -3.63 -12.49 -11.45
C ASN A 201 -3.80 -11.29 -10.50
N HIS A 202 -4.41 -10.21 -11.00
CA HIS A 202 -4.73 -9.03 -10.19
C HIS A 202 -6.03 -8.36 -10.62
N TYR A 203 -6.61 -7.60 -9.71
CA TYR A 203 -7.69 -6.67 -9.97
C TYR A 203 -7.13 -5.29 -10.35
N ILE A 204 -7.83 -4.59 -11.24
CA ILE A 204 -7.52 -3.24 -11.67
C ILE A 204 -8.74 -2.33 -11.48
N LEU A 205 -8.49 -1.16 -10.92
CA LEU A 205 -9.38 -0.01 -11.00
C LEU A 205 -8.65 1.10 -11.76
N ASP A 206 -9.18 1.50 -12.92
CA ASP A 206 -8.55 2.49 -13.78
C ASP A 206 -9.58 3.47 -14.35
N THR A 207 -9.20 4.74 -14.45
CA THR A 207 -10.06 5.78 -15.03
C THR A 207 -9.27 6.84 -15.77
N THR A 208 -9.84 7.28 -16.88
CA THR A 208 -9.46 8.52 -17.59
C THR A 208 -10.66 9.48 -17.72
N ASN A 209 -11.73 9.22 -16.97
CA ASN A 209 -12.93 10.05 -16.98
C ASN A 209 -12.66 11.38 -16.25
N SER A 210 -12.97 12.50 -16.90
CA SER A 210 -12.69 13.84 -16.36
C SER A 210 -13.34 14.11 -14.99
N ARG A 211 -14.59 13.68 -14.77
CA ARG A 211 -15.30 13.88 -13.50
C ARG A 211 -14.61 13.10 -12.37
N ALA A 212 -14.24 11.84 -12.63
CA ALA A 212 -13.48 11.05 -11.66
C ALA A 212 -12.11 11.69 -11.36
N VAL A 213 -11.41 12.19 -12.39
CA VAL A 213 -10.13 12.90 -12.21
C VAL A 213 -10.29 14.15 -11.34
N GLU A 214 -11.34 14.95 -11.55
CA GLU A 214 -11.64 16.12 -10.72
C GLU A 214 -11.92 15.74 -9.26
N ASN A 215 -12.70 14.69 -9.03
CA ASN A 215 -12.96 14.17 -7.69
C ASN A 215 -11.68 13.71 -7.00
N ILE A 216 -10.80 13.00 -7.72
CA ILE A 216 -9.49 12.56 -7.22
C ILE A 216 -8.60 13.76 -6.87
N ILE A 217 -8.57 14.79 -7.73
CA ILE A 217 -7.81 16.02 -7.46
C ILE A 217 -8.32 16.67 -6.18
N GLN A 218 -9.63 16.83 -6.00
CA GLN A 218 -10.19 17.44 -4.80
C GLN A 218 -9.93 16.59 -3.55
N TYR A 219 -10.11 15.27 -3.63
CA TYR A 219 -10.01 14.36 -2.49
C TYR A 219 -8.61 14.36 -1.85
N PHE A 220 -7.56 14.31 -2.68
CA PHE A 220 -6.16 14.19 -2.24
C PHE A 220 -5.43 15.54 -2.07
N ARG A 221 -6.13 16.66 -2.22
CA ARG A 221 -5.52 18.00 -2.13
C ARG A 221 -4.85 18.19 -0.76
N ASN A 222 -3.54 18.45 -0.78
CA ASN A 222 -2.71 18.74 0.41
C ASN A 222 -2.63 17.62 1.46
N THR A 223 -2.90 16.35 1.11
CA THR A 223 -2.90 15.25 2.10
C THR A 223 -1.64 14.37 2.08
N MET A 224 -1.08 14.08 0.90
CA MET A 224 0.04 13.14 0.70
C MET A 224 1.39 13.69 1.19
N LYS A 225 2.30 12.83 1.64
CA LYS A 225 3.58 13.21 2.27
C LYS A 225 4.84 12.71 1.55
N GLY A 226 4.77 11.56 0.88
CA GLY A 226 5.87 10.93 0.15
C GLY A 226 6.10 11.54 -1.24
N MET A 227 6.92 10.90 -2.10
CA MET A 227 7.15 11.43 -3.44
C MET A 227 5.97 11.23 -4.39
N LYS A 228 5.05 10.31 -4.07
CA LYS A 228 3.73 10.25 -4.72
C LYS A 228 3.03 11.62 -4.66
N SER A 229 3.24 12.39 -3.59
CA SER A 229 2.73 13.76 -3.49
C SER A 229 3.29 14.69 -4.57
N VAL A 230 4.54 14.51 -4.99
CA VAL A 230 5.16 15.29 -6.08
C VAL A 230 4.53 14.91 -7.42
N GLU A 231 4.42 13.60 -7.70
CA GLU A 231 3.75 13.08 -8.89
C GLU A 231 2.32 13.63 -9.00
N TYR A 232 1.55 13.48 -7.91
CA TYR A 232 0.19 13.98 -7.81
C TYR A 232 0.11 15.49 -8.03
N ARG A 233 0.99 16.30 -7.42
CA ARG A 233 0.96 17.77 -7.59
C ARG A 233 1.25 18.19 -9.03
N ILE A 234 2.21 17.56 -9.70
CA ILE A 234 2.52 17.83 -11.11
C ILE A 234 1.31 17.46 -11.98
N TRP A 235 0.75 16.26 -11.75
CA TRP A 235 -0.41 15.74 -12.47
C TRP A 235 -1.68 16.59 -12.28
N ALA A 236 -2.00 16.98 -11.04
CA ALA A 236 -3.16 17.80 -10.73
C ALA A 236 -3.02 19.23 -11.28
N ARG A 237 -1.82 19.81 -11.18
CA ARG A 237 -1.55 21.16 -11.72
C ARG A 237 -1.63 21.17 -13.25
N SER A 238 -1.16 20.13 -13.93
CA SER A 238 -1.27 20.05 -15.39
C SER A 238 -2.70 19.84 -15.85
N TYR A 239 -3.57 19.22 -15.04
CA TYR A 239 -5.00 19.15 -15.34
C TYR A 239 -5.63 20.54 -15.36
N GLY A 240 -5.37 21.37 -14.35
CA GLY A 240 -5.92 22.73 -14.28
C GLY A 240 -5.35 23.68 -15.33
N LYS A 241 -4.09 23.49 -15.76
CA LYS A 241 -3.41 24.43 -16.67
C LYS A 241 -3.38 24.02 -18.14
N TYR A 242 -3.30 22.73 -18.42
CA TYR A 242 -2.90 22.21 -19.74
C TYR A 242 -3.87 21.14 -20.26
N LYS A 243 -5.03 20.93 -19.64
CA LYS A 243 -6.02 19.96 -20.16
C LYS A 243 -6.42 20.33 -21.59
N GLY A 244 -6.23 19.39 -22.52
CA GLY A 244 -6.46 19.59 -23.96
C GLY A 244 -5.24 20.08 -24.75
N ASP A 245 -4.17 20.53 -24.08
CA ASP A 245 -2.93 20.94 -24.74
C ASP A 245 -1.97 19.74 -24.87
N TYR A 246 -1.88 19.19 -26.08
CA TYR A 246 -1.04 18.02 -26.36
C TYR A 246 0.43 18.25 -26.04
N LEU A 247 1.01 19.37 -26.49
CA LEU A 247 2.45 19.63 -26.37
C LEU A 247 2.84 19.77 -24.91
N LYS A 248 2.09 20.55 -24.13
CA LYS A 248 2.34 20.74 -22.69
C LYS A 248 2.12 19.47 -21.89
N LEU A 249 1.10 18.67 -22.23
CA LEU A 249 0.89 17.38 -21.55
C LEU A 249 1.94 16.34 -21.94
N SER A 250 2.45 16.36 -23.18
CA SER A 250 3.56 15.49 -23.60
C SER A 250 4.83 15.82 -22.83
N GLU A 251 5.17 17.11 -22.72
CA GLU A 251 6.30 17.59 -21.89
C GLU A 251 6.13 17.17 -20.42
N THR A 252 4.95 17.43 -19.85
CA THR A 252 4.63 17.04 -18.46
C THR A 252 4.77 15.54 -18.24
N ARG A 253 4.30 14.73 -19.20
CA ARG A 253 4.42 13.27 -19.14
C ARG A 253 5.87 12.84 -19.15
N ASN A 254 6.72 13.48 -19.95
CA ASN A 254 8.15 13.19 -19.98
C ASN A 254 8.83 13.56 -18.65
N ILE A 255 8.43 14.66 -18.01
CA ILE A 255 8.89 15.02 -16.66
C ILE A 255 8.49 13.93 -15.65
N LEU A 256 7.21 13.54 -15.62
CA LEU A 256 6.71 12.48 -14.73
C LEU A 256 7.43 11.16 -14.99
N ARG A 257 7.67 10.80 -16.26
CA ARG A 257 8.44 9.62 -16.64
C ARG A 257 9.87 9.71 -16.16
N LYS A 258 10.59 10.81 -16.36
CA LYS A 258 11.98 10.98 -15.88
C LYS A 258 12.09 10.92 -14.36
N LEU A 259 11.11 11.48 -13.63
CA LEU A 259 11.01 11.28 -12.18
C LEU A 259 10.85 9.79 -11.85
N LYS A 260 10.18 9.04 -12.72
CA LYS A 260 10.06 7.59 -12.65
C LYS A 260 11.25 6.79 -13.20
N THR A 261 12.04 7.28 -14.17
CA THR A 261 13.18 6.52 -14.76
C THR A 261 14.46 6.69 -13.95
N LYS A 262 14.61 7.82 -13.24
CA LYS A 262 15.51 7.89 -12.09
C LYS A 262 15.14 6.86 -10.98
N LEU A 263 14.01 6.11 -11.13
CA LEU A 263 13.65 4.94 -10.31
C LEU A 263 14.18 3.59 -10.86
N LEU A 264 14.65 3.49 -12.11
CA LEU A 264 15.07 2.23 -12.76
C LEU A 264 16.56 2.19 -13.14
N GLU A 265 17.19 3.32 -13.49
CA GLU A 265 18.64 3.32 -13.78
C GLU A 265 19.52 3.02 -12.55
N ILE A 266 18.93 2.91 -11.37
CA ILE A 266 19.63 2.42 -10.17
C ILE A 266 19.46 0.89 -10.00
N SER A 267 18.53 0.25 -10.72
CA SER A 267 18.29 -1.20 -10.70
C SER A 267 18.94 -1.99 -11.84
N ASP A 268 19.34 -1.33 -12.94
CA ASP A 268 19.84 -2.01 -14.14
C ASP A 268 21.38 -2.03 -14.26
N PHE A 269 22.10 -1.58 -13.22
CA PHE A 269 23.56 -1.72 -13.08
C PHE A 269 23.97 -2.68 -11.95
N SER A 270 23.14 -3.68 -11.64
CA SER A 270 23.49 -4.77 -10.71
C SER A 270 22.92 -6.11 -11.13
#